data_AF-A0A0W0WEB8-F1
#
_entry.id   AF-A0A0W0WEB8-F1
#
_cell.length_a   1.000
_cell.length_b   1.000
_cell.length_c   1.000
_cell.angle_alpha   90.00
_cell.angle_beta   90.00
_cell.angle_gamma   90.00
#
_symmetry.space_group_name_H-M   'P 1'
#
loop_
_entity.id
_entity.type
_entity.pdbx_description
1 polymer ?
#
loop_
_entity_poly.entity_id
_entity_poly.type
_entity_poly.pdbx_seq_one_letter_code
_entity_poly.pdbx_strand_id
1 'polypeptide(L)'
;MLSYAKSLDRASSTFFFFGFAISQLRFAPFIIAAFAKISSLFLYLVAYVLWLVACQLYPDHPRLKKEWYGFAQFKNQHRIAAALGTIAVLCSILTFFFPIIAVPASWLFAISNGFWLISEYHKKQNPICEENYSSERQQVYLIYALLVTTMAIVTAIATTLITFYPIVTTATILLASLFSLCIGAAAFKYWAEYTFLDYKADNDTKGSYTFFLSNKLVQNAKTSTLEHQGKLESSYYPSPIMSSVPPKKDSQLPLSPSDDNSVFLFN
;
A
#
# COMPACT_ATOMS: atom_id res chain seq x y z
N MET A 1 -1.63 15.83 15.12
CA MET A 1 -2.00 14.54 14.49
C MET A 1 -0.81 13.90 13.75
N LEU A 2 -0.14 14.61 12.83
CA LEU A 2 1.00 14.05 12.07
C LEU A 2 2.17 13.55 12.95
N SER A 3 2.52 14.28 14.02
CA SER A 3 3.55 13.87 14.99
C SER A 3 3.18 12.57 15.72
N TYR A 4 1.89 12.39 16.05
CA TYR A 4 1.40 11.17 16.70
C TYR A 4 1.43 9.96 15.75
N ALA A 5 1.02 10.15 14.49
CA ALA A 5 1.13 9.12 13.45
C ALA A 5 2.58 8.65 13.24
N LYS A 6 3.53 9.60 13.18
CA LYS A 6 4.97 9.30 13.10
C LYS A 6 5.49 8.53 14.32
N SER A 7 5.03 8.88 15.52
CA SER A 7 5.40 8.14 16.75
C SER A 7 4.87 6.71 16.73
N LEU A 8 3.63 6.49 16.29
CA LEU A 8 3.06 5.15 16.16
C LEU A 8 3.78 4.31 15.11
N ASP A 9 4.16 4.90 13.98
CA ASP A 9 4.88 4.23 12.90
C ASP A 9 6.31 3.85 13.32
N ARG A 10 6.97 4.70 14.11
CA ARG A 10 8.28 4.36 14.72
C ARG A 10 8.14 3.22 15.73
N ALA A 11 7.09 3.26 16.56
CA ALA A 11 6.81 2.20 17.52
C ALA A 11 6.50 0.88 16.81
N SER A 12 5.66 0.88 15.77
CA SER A 12 5.34 -0.32 15.00
C SER A 12 6.59 -0.93 14.37
N SER A 13 7.45 -0.13 13.74
CA SER A 13 8.73 -0.60 13.19
C SER A 13 9.62 -1.26 14.25
N THR A 14 9.67 -0.67 15.45
CA THR A 14 10.41 -1.23 16.59
C THR A 14 9.82 -2.58 17.04
N PHE A 15 8.50 -2.69 17.12
CA PHE A 15 7.83 -3.95 17.47
C PHE A 15 7.98 -5.02 16.39
N PHE A 16 7.92 -4.65 15.10
CA PHE A 16 8.25 -5.56 13.99
C PHE A 16 9.67 -6.10 14.13
N PHE A 17 10.62 -5.22 14.46
CA PHE A 17 12.00 -5.59 14.63
C PHE A 17 12.21 -6.55 15.82
N PHE A 18 11.69 -6.24 17.00
CA PHE A 18 11.79 -7.14 18.15
C PHE A 18 11.04 -8.45 17.92
N GLY A 19 9.86 -8.40 17.27
CA GLY A 19 9.14 -9.58 16.83
C GLY A 19 10.00 -10.48 15.95
N PHE A 20 10.75 -9.88 15.02
CA PHE A 20 11.71 -10.57 14.17
C PHE A 20 12.89 -11.13 14.94
N ALA A 21 13.56 -10.34 15.77
CA ALA A 21 14.71 -10.78 16.56
C ALA A 21 14.33 -11.96 17.48
N ILE A 22 13.18 -11.87 18.16
CA ILE A 22 12.68 -12.96 18.99
C ILE A 22 12.31 -14.18 18.15
N SER A 23 11.78 -14.01 16.94
CA SER A 23 11.48 -15.15 16.05
C SER A 23 12.71 -15.98 15.68
N GLN A 24 13.90 -15.36 15.67
CA GLN A 24 15.16 -16.07 15.41
C GLN A 24 15.59 -16.97 16.59
N LEU A 25 15.08 -16.73 17.81
CA LEU A 25 15.30 -17.62 18.95
C LEU A 25 14.57 -18.97 18.82
N ARG A 26 13.83 -19.21 17.74
CA ARG A 26 13.21 -20.52 17.44
C ARG A 26 14.21 -21.67 17.34
N PHE A 27 15.50 -21.39 17.20
CA PHE A 27 16.58 -22.37 17.15
C PHE A 27 17.12 -22.77 18.55
N ALA A 28 16.63 -22.12 19.61
CA ALA A 28 16.97 -22.45 20.99
C ALA A 28 16.23 -23.73 21.47
N PRO A 29 16.60 -24.31 22.62
CA PRO A 29 15.92 -25.47 23.21
C PRO A 29 14.39 -25.35 23.24
N PHE A 30 13.68 -26.48 23.15
CA PHE A 30 12.23 -26.57 22.86
C PHE A 30 11.35 -25.57 23.64
N ILE A 31 11.58 -25.40 24.94
CA ILE A 31 10.80 -24.47 25.78
C ILE A 31 11.03 -23.02 25.34
N ILE A 32 12.28 -22.63 25.13
CA ILE A 32 12.66 -21.28 24.69
C ILE A 32 12.08 -21.00 23.30
N ALA A 33 12.13 -21.99 22.40
CA ALA A 33 11.57 -21.85 21.05
C ALA A 33 10.04 -21.65 21.06
N ALA A 34 9.32 -22.34 21.94
CA ALA A 34 7.87 -22.19 22.08
C ALA A 34 7.49 -20.78 22.59
N PHE A 35 8.14 -20.32 23.67
CA PHE A 35 7.94 -18.96 24.18
C PHE A 35 8.35 -17.89 23.17
N ALA A 36 9.46 -18.09 22.46
CA ALA A 36 9.91 -17.18 21.41
C ALA A 36 8.87 -17.03 20.30
N LYS A 37 8.25 -18.13 19.85
CA LYS A 37 7.19 -18.08 18.82
C LYS A 37 5.97 -17.29 19.29
N ILE A 38 5.48 -17.55 20.51
CA ILE A 38 4.30 -16.86 21.06
C ILE A 38 4.59 -15.38 21.26
N SER A 39 5.73 -15.06 21.87
CA SER A 39 6.16 -13.68 22.08
C SER A 39 6.33 -12.93 20.77
N SER A 40 6.95 -13.55 19.76
CA SER A 40 7.10 -12.97 18.43
C SER A 40 5.74 -12.67 17.76
N LEU A 41 4.80 -13.61 17.80
CA LEU A 41 3.45 -13.41 17.26
C LEU A 41 2.71 -12.27 17.98
N PHE A 42 2.85 -12.17 19.30
CA PHE A 42 2.26 -11.07 20.07
C PHE A 42 2.87 -9.72 19.67
N LEU A 43 4.19 -9.62 19.54
CA LEU A 43 4.84 -8.39 19.08
C LEU A 43 4.42 -8.02 17.66
N TYR A 44 4.30 -8.98 16.75
CA TYR A 44 3.79 -8.71 15.41
C TYR A 44 2.34 -8.24 15.42
N LEU A 45 1.47 -8.82 16.26
CA LEU A 45 0.10 -8.34 16.40
C LEU A 45 0.06 -6.88 16.84
N VAL A 46 0.84 -6.54 17.87
CA VAL A 46 0.96 -5.16 18.36
C VAL A 46 1.49 -4.23 17.26
N ALA A 47 2.53 -4.66 16.54
CA ALA A 47 3.12 -3.90 15.44
C ALA A 47 2.10 -3.60 14.32
N TYR A 48 1.38 -4.62 13.86
CA TYR A 48 0.37 -4.47 12.81
C TYR A 48 -0.82 -3.61 13.25
N VAL A 49 -1.27 -3.73 14.51
CA VAL A 49 -2.34 -2.88 15.06
C VAL A 49 -1.88 -1.43 15.14
N LEU A 50 -0.69 -1.17 15.68
CA LEU A 50 -0.13 0.18 15.73
C LEU A 50 0.04 0.77 14.32
N TRP A 51 0.48 -0.05 13.37
CA TRP A 51 0.63 0.37 11.98
C TRP A 51 -0.71 0.68 11.30
N LEU A 52 -1.75 -0.11 11.56
CA LEU A 52 -3.12 0.17 11.10
C LEU A 52 -3.63 1.50 11.65
N VAL A 53 -3.43 1.76 12.95
CA VAL A 53 -3.84 3.02 13.58
C VAL A 53 -3.04 4.20 13.02
N ALA A 54 -1.73 4.04 12.81
CA ALA A 54 -0.89 5.05 12.16
C ALA A 54 -1.42 5.39 10.75
N CYS A 55 -1.74 4.35 9.96
CA CYS A 55 -2.29 4.52 8.62
C CYS A 55 -3.60 5.32 8.61
N GLN A 56 -4.46 5.18 9.62
CA GLN A 56 -5.70 5.96 9.71
C GLN A 56 -5.44 7.45 9.99
N LEU A 57 -4.41 7.75 10.78
CA LEU A 57 -4.05 9.09 11.22
C LEU A 57 -3.22 9.88 10.19
N TYR A 58 -2.62 9.23 9.20
CA TYR A 58 -1.93 9.91 8.12
C TYR A 58 -2.92 10.71 7.22
N PRO A 59 -2.57 11.95 6.83
CA PRO A 59 -3.42 12.75 5.95
C PRO A 59 -3.53 12.11 4.56
N ASP A 60 -4.69 12.27 3.91
CA ASP A 60 -4.91 11.73 2.56
C ASP A 60 -3.99 12.43 1.55
N HIS A 61 -3.30 11.66 0.72
CA HIS A 61 -2.45 12.20 -0.33
C HIS A 61 -3.24 12.42 -1.63
N PRO A 62 -3.01 13.52 -2.37
CA PRO A 62 -3.73 13.79 -3.61
C PRO A 62 -3.49 12.67 -4.63
N ARG A 63 -4.57 12.13 -5.20
CA ARG A 63 -4.53 11.04 -6.18
C ARG A 63 -4.01 11.55 -7.53
N LEU A 64 -2.92 10.98 -8.04
CA LEU A 64 -2.53 11.14 -9.45
C LEU A 64 -3.21 10.05 -10.31
N LYS A 65 -4.21 10.45 -11.10
CA LYS A 65 -5.05 9.55 -11.92
C LYS A 65 -4.32 8.86 -13.09
N LYS A 66 -3.08 9.22 -13.42
CA LYS A 66 -2.37 8.78 -14.63
C LYS A 66 -1.24 7.77 -14.39
N GLU A 67 -0.93 7.45 -13.14
CA GLU A 67 0.07 6.43 -12.78
C GLU A 67 -0.61 5.30 -12.01
N TRP A 68 0.07 4.16 -11.80
CA TRP A 68 -0.49 3.00 -11.08
C TRP A 68 -1.00 3.35 -9.66
N TYR A 69 -0.58 4.50 -9.12
CA TYR A 69 -1.17 5.20 -7.97
C TYR A 69 -2.65 5.57 -8.07
N GLY A 70 -3.24 5.56 -9.28
CA GLY A 70 -4.66 5.79 -9.49
C GLY A 70 -5.54 4.71 -8.85
N PHE A 71 -4.99 3.50 -8.62
CA PHE A 71 -5.75 2.37 -8.08
C PHE A 71 -5.79 2.34 -6.54
N ALA A 72 -4.75 2.83 -5.84
CA ALA A 72 -4.73 2.92 -4.37
C ALA A 72 -3.78 4.03 -3.89
N GLN A 73 -4.27 4.99 -3.10
CA GLN A 73 -3.43 5.96 -2.38
C GLN A 73 -2.37 5.23 -1.53
N PHE A 74 -1.18 5.82 -1.35
CA PHE A 74 -0.13 5.32 -0.44
C PHE A 74 -0.67 4.82 0.91
N LYS A 75 -1.51 5.65 1.54
CA LYS A 75 -2.24 5.32 2.77
C LYS A 75 -3.06 4.03 2.65
N ASN A 76 -3.67 3.78 1.51
CA ASN A 76 -4.46 2.59 1.25
C ASN A 76 -3.58 1.35 1.00
N GLN A 77 -2.42 1.51 0.35
CA GLN A 77 -1.45 0.42 0.17
C GLN A 77 -0.88 -0.05 1.52
N HIS A 78 -0.45 0.88 2.38
CA HIS A 78 -0.02 0.56 3.75
C HIS A 78 -1.17 -0.02 4.60
N ARG A 79 -2.39 0.50 4.46
CA ARG A 79 -3.56 -0.04 5.17
C ARG A 79 -3.88 -1.47 4.74
N ILE A 80 -3.84 -1.77 3.44
CA ILE A 80 -4.04 -3.14 2.92
C ILE A 80 -2.93 -4.06 3.43
N ALA A 81 -1.67 -3.63 3.35
CA ALA A 81 -0.54 -4.39 3.88
C ALA A 81 -0.74 -4.71 5.36
N ALA A 82 -1.07 -3.71 6.17
CA ALA A 82 -1.25 -3.86 7.61
C ALA A 82 -2.47 -4.74 7.97
N ALA A 83 -3.58 -4.62 7.21
CA ALA A 83 -4.76 -5.46 7.40
C ALA A 83 -4.46 -6.93 7.06
N LEU A 84 -3.82 -7.20 5.90
CA LEU A 84 -3.43 -8.55 5.50
C LEU A 84 -2.47 -9.18 6.50
N GLY A 85 -1.50 -8.40 7.02
CA GLY A 85 -0.57 -8.87 8.03
C GLY A 85 -1.26 -9.19 9.37
N THR A 86 -2.23 -8.37 9.78
CA THR A 86 -3.06 -8.68 10.96
C THR A 86 -3.82 -9.99 10.79
N ILE A 87 -4.46 -10.19 9.64
CA ILE A 87 -5.17 -11.44 9.31
C ILE A 87 -4.18 -12.62 9.31
N ALA A 88 -2.99 -12.45 8.73
CA ALA A 88 -1.95 -13.48 8.72
C ALA A 88 -1.51 -13.90 10.14
N VAL A 89 -1.37 -12.94 11.07
CA VAL A 89 -1.06 -13.22 12.48
C VAL A 89 -2.21 -14.00 13.14
N LEU A 90 -3.46 -13.60 12.93
CA LEU A 90 -4.63 -14.33 13.45
C LEU A 90 -4.70 -15.75 12.90
N CYS A 91 -4.50 -15.94 11.59
CA CYS A 91 -4.40 -17.27 10.98
C CYS A 91 -3.23 -18.07 11.56
N SER A 92 -2.11 -17.42 11.87
CA SER A 92 -0.95 -18.06 12.50
C SER A 92 -1.26 -18.59 13.90
N ILE A 93 -2.08 -17.88 14.69
CA ILE A 93 -2.58 -18.37 15.98
C ILE A 93 -3.48 -19.61 15.78
N LEU A 94 -4.33 -19.62 14.74
CA LEU A 94 -5.18 -20.78 14.46
C LEU A 94 -4.40 -22.04 14.08
N THR A 95 -3.13 -21.93 13.67
CA THR A 95 -2.29 -23.09 13.32
C THR A 95 -2.03 -24.03 14.48
N PHE A 96 -2.14 -23.55 15.73
CA PHE A 96 -2.04 -24.42 16.92
C PHE A 96 -3.15 -25.46 16.97
N PHE A 97 -4.32 -25.16 16.38
CA PHE A 97 -5.46 -26.07 16.32
C PHE A 97 -5.57 -26.76 14.94
N PHE A 98 -5.24 -26.03 13.87
CA PHE A 98 -5.35 -26.51 12.49
C PHE A 98 -4.05 -26.23 11.72
N PRO A 99 -3.05 -27.14 11.77
CA PRO A 99 -1.74 -26.91 11.18
C PRO A 99 -1.76 -26.58 9.68
N ILE A 100 -2.76 -27.08 8.94
CA ILE A 100 -2.96 -26.81 7.51
C ILE A 100 -3.13 -25.31 7.20
N ILE A 101 -3.58 -24.51 8.17
CA ILE A 101 -3.75 -23.05 8.04
C ILE A 101 -2.39 -22.34 7.93
N ALA A 102 -1.27 -23.00 8.27
CA ALA A 102 0.06 -22.43 8.14
C ALA A 102 0.38 -22.01 6.69
N VAL A 103 -0.11 -22.78 5.70
CA VAL A 103 0.08 -22.46 4.28
C VAL A 103 -0.58 -21.12 3.91
N PRO A 104 -1.91 -20.94 4.03
CA PRO A 104 -2.53 -19.66 3.71
C PRO A 104 -2.03 -18.50 4.58
N ALA A 105 -1.71 -18.73 5.87
CA ALA A 105 -1.13 -17.70 6.73
C ALA A 105 0.22 -17.18 6.21
N SER A 106 1.11 -18.09 5.79
CA SER A 106 2.42 -17.73 5.26
C SER A 106 2.35 -16.94 3.95
N TRP A 107 1.40 -17.29 3.07
CA TRP A 107 1.14 -16.54 1.84
C TRP A 107 0.53 -15.17 2.10
N LEU A 108 -0.35 -15.03 3.09
CA LEU A 108 -0.87 -13.73 3.50
C LEU A 108 0.26 -12.80 3.99
N PHE A 109 1.24 -13.32 4.74
CA PHE A 109 2.42 -12.54 5.09
C PHE A 109 3.24 -12.14 3.86
N ALA A 110 3.45 -13.04 2.90
CA ALA A 110 4.17 -12.71 1.67
C ALA A 110 3.47 -11.61 0.86
N ILE A 111 2.15 -11.69 0.72
CA ILE A 111 1.34 -10.69 0.00
C ILE A 111 1.33 -9.34 0.75
N SER A 112 1.15 -9.37 2.08
CA SER A 112 1.24 -8.19 2.94
C SER A 112 2.58 -7.45 2.77
N ASN A 113 3.68 -8.18 2.83
CA ASN A 113 5.02 -7.61 2.62
C ASN A 113 5.23 -7.12 1.17
N GLY A 114 4.65 -7.80 0.17
CA GLY A 114 4.66 -7.33 -1.21
C GLY A 114 3.98 -5.96 -1.38
N PHE A 115 2.79 -5.77 -0.81
CA PHE A 115 2.12 -4.46 -0.83
C PHE A 115 2.92 -3.39 -0.10
N TRP A 116 3.55 -3.73 1.02
CA TRP A 116 4.43 -2.83 1.74
C TRP A 116 5.64 -2.41 0.90
N LEU A 117 6.34 -3.36 0.30
CA LEU A 117 7.49 -3.11 -0.57
C LEU A 117 7.13 -2.22 -1.76
N ILE A 118 5.98 -2.47 -2.40
CA ILE A 118 5.48 -1.63 -3.49
C ILE A 118 5.29 -0.19 -2.99
N SER A 119 4.69 -0.01 -1.80
CA SER A 119 4.48 1.31 -1.21
C SER A 119 5.79 2.04 -0.91
N GLU A 120 6.82 1.34 -0.41
CA GLU A 120 8.13 1.95 -0.16
C GLU A 120 8.89 2.30 -1.44
N TYR A 121 8.77 1.45 -2.47
CA TYR A 121 9.35 1.72 -3.79
C TYR A 121 8.72 2.98 -4.39
N HIS A 122 7.40 3.05 -4.32
CA HIS A 122 6.61 4.19 -4.70
C HIS A 122 7.03 5.47 -3.96
N LYS A 123 7.23 5.38 -2.63
CA LYS A 123 7.64 6.52 -1.79
C LYS A 123 9.01 7.04 -2.21
N LYS A 124 9.93 6.14 -2.60
CA LYS A 124 11.24 6.52 -3.13
C LYS A 124 11.13 7.28 -4.45
N GLN A 125 10.27 6.84 -5.36
CA GLN A 125 10.10 7.48 -6.68
C GLN A 125 9.36 8.81 -6.61
N ASN A 126 8.49 8.97 -5.62
CA ASN A 126 7.64 10.15 -5.45
C ASN A 126 7.80 10.71 -4.03
N PRO A 127 8.96 11.29 -3.71
CA PRO A 127 9.22 11.84 -2.39
C PRO A 127 8.24 12.99 -2.13
N ILE A 128 7.56 12.91 -0.99
CA ILE A 128 6.77 14.03 -0.48
C ILE A 128 7.75 15.05 0.08
N CYS A 129 7.41 16.35 0.03
CA CYS A 129 8.13 17.41 0.73
C CYS A 129 8.03 17.23 2.25
N GLU A 130 8.59 16.16 2.79
CA GLU A 130 8.88 16.00 4.21
C GLU A 130 10.17 16.77 4.51
N GLU A 131 10.16 17.66 5.50
CA GLU A 131 11.31 18.50 5.88
C GLU A 131 12.62 17.74 6.14
N ASN A 132 12.54 16.42 6.40
CA ASN A 132 13.67 15.56 6.72
C ASN A 132 13.79 14.35 5.79
N TYR A 133 13.26 14.43 4.57
CA TYR A 133 13.43 13.34 3.60
C TYR A 133 14.89 13.25 3.15
N SER A 134 15.40 12.02 3.07
CA SER A 134 16.69 11.70 2.48
C SER A 134 16.51 10.50 1.57
N SER A 135 16.86 10.66 0.30
CA SER A 135 16.78 9.61 -0.72
C SER A 135 17.67 8.41 -0.38
N GLU A 136 18.84 8.65 0.21
CA GLU A 136 19.74 7.59 0.70
C GLU A 136 19.09 6.79 1.83
N ARG A 137 18.50 7.47 2.81
CA ARG A 137 17.78 6.82 3.92
C ARG A 137 16.61 5.97 3.42
N GLN A 138 15.82 6.50 2.49
CA GLN A 138 14.69 5.77 1.90
C GLN A 138 15.17 4.58 1.06
N GLN A 139 16.32 4.68 0.39
CA GLN A 139 16.92 3.55 -0.32
C GLN A 139 17.35 2.42 0.61
N VAL A 140 17.98 2.74 1.73
CA VAL A 140 18.37 1.76 2.75
C VAL A 140 17.13 1.05 3.31
N TYR A 141 16.07 1.82 3.61
CA TYR A 141 14.81 1.26 4.06
C TYR A 141 14.13 0.36 3.01
N LEU A 142 14.19 0.74 1.74
CA LEU A 142 13.67 -0.07 0.64
C LEU A 142 14.41 -1.41 0.51
N ILE A 143 15.74 -1.42 0.67
CA ILE A 143 16.54 -2.65 0.67
C ILE A 143 16.13 -3.53 1.85
N TYR A 144 15.94 -2.94 3.04
CA TYR A 144 15.40 -3.67 4.19
C TYR A 144 14.03 -4.29 3.89
N ALA A 145 13.08 -3.53 3.34
CA ALA A 145 11.76 -4.02 2.98
C ALA A 145 11.81 -5.16 1.94
N LEU A 146 12.73 -5.06 0.97
CA LEU A 146 12.96 -6.10 -0.03
C LEU A 146 13.42 -7.41 0.65
N LEU A 147 14.42 -7.34 1.53
CA LEU A 147 14.94 -8.51 2.24
C LEU A 147 13.87 -9.19 3.09
N VAL A 148 13.06 -8.42 3.83
CA VAL A 148 11.95 -8.95 4.63
C VAL A 148 10.89 -9.62 3.75
N THR A 149 10.56 -9.01 2.61
CA THR A 149 9.63 -9.59 1.64
C THR A 149 10.17 -10.91 1.06
N THR A 150 11.46 -10.96 0.72
CA THR A 150 12.12 -12.20 0.27
C THR A 150 12.06 -13.29 1.34
N MET A 151 12.32 -12.97 2.61
CA MET A 151 12.18 -13.94 3.71
C MET A 151 10.75 -14.48 3.82
N ALA A 152 9.74 -13.63 3.67
CA ALA A 152 8.34 -14.04 3.72
C ALA A 152 8.00 -15.02 2.57
N ILE A 153 8.49 -14.75 1.35
CA ILE A 153 8.31 -15.65 0.19
C ILE A 153 9.01 -17.00 0.42
N VAL A 154 10.27 -17.00 0.86
CA VAL A 154 11.01 -18.23 1.18
C VAL A 154 10.27 -19.05 2.23
N THR A 155 9.73 -18.38 3.25
CA THR A 155 8.93 -19.03 4.31
C THR A 155 7.64 -19.63 3.77
N ALA A 156 6.92 -18.94 2.88
CA ALA A 156 5.69 -19.44 2.28
C ALA A 156 5.93 -20.68 1.40
N ILE A 157 6.99 -20.65 0.58
CA ILE A 157 7.41 -21.79 -0.24
C ILE A 157 7.81 -22.97 0.66
N ALA A 158 8.65 -22.73 1.66
CA ALA A 158 9.08 -23.77 2.61
C ALA A 158 7.90 -24.41 3.34
N THR A 159 6.96 -23.58 3.83
CA THR A 159 5.76 -24.06 4.54
C THR A 159 4.87 -24.90 3.62
N THR A 160 4.72 -24.49 2.36
CA THR A 160 3.99 -25.26 1.35
C THR A 160 4.65 -26.62 1.11
N LEU A 161 5.97 -26.64 0.89
CA LEU A 161 6.71 -27.89 0.66
C LEU A 161 6.61 -28.85 1.85
N ILE A 162 6.82 -28.37 3.07
CA ILE A 162 6.73 -29.19 4.30
C ILE A 162 5.33 -29.79 4.45
N THR A 163 4.29 -29.00 4.17
CA THR A 163 2.90 -29.42 4.37
C THR A 163 2.47 -30.50 3.38
N PHE A 164 2.87 -30.40 2.12
CA PHE A 164 2.45 -31.34 1.07
C PHE A 164 3.45 -32.48 0.80
N TYR A 165 4.72 -32.29 1.16
CA TYR A 165 5.81 -33.24 0.92
C TYR A 165 6.61 -33.48 2.21
N PRO A 166 6.07 -34.26 3.17
CA PRO A 166 6.72 -34.45 4.47
C PRO A 166 8.12 -35.07 4.38
N ILE A 167 8.40 -35.84 3.32
CA ILE A 167 9.70 -36.48 3.06
C ILE A 167 10.83 -35.43 2.96
N VAL A 168 10.56 -34.24 2.42
CA VAL A 168 11.58 -33.20 2.25
C VAL A 168 11.70 -32.25 3.46
N THR A 169 10.90 -32.45 4.50
CA THR A 169 10.75 -31.51 5.63
C THR A 169 12.09 -31.11 6.25
N THR A 170 12.93 -32.08 6.60
CA THR A 170 14.21 -31.81 7.27
C THR A 170 15.14 -30.96 6.41
N ALA A 171 15.25 -31.29 5.12
CA ALA A 171 16.08 -30.54 4.17
C ALA A 171 15.52 -29.13 3.95
N THR A 172 14.20 -29.00 3.78
CA THR A 172 13.53 -27.71 3.62
C THR A 172 13.71 -26.81 4.85
N ILE A 173 13.54 -27.34 6.06
CA ILE A 173 13.76 -26.58 7.30
C ILE A 173 15.20 -26.10 7.41
N LEU A 174 16.17 -26.97 7.12
CA LEU A 174 17.59 -26.62 7.20
C LEU A 174 17.94 -25.52 6.21
N LEU A 175 17.59 -25.68 4.93
CA LEU A 175 17.86 -24.69 3.90
C LEU A 175 17.14 -23.36 4.18
N ALA A 176 15.85 -23.40 4.46
CA ALA A 176 15.08 -22.20 4.76
C ALA A 176 15.63 -21.45 5.99
N SER A 177 16.14 -22.18 6.98
CA SER A 177 16.76 -21.59 8.17
C SER A 177 18.08 -20.91 7.88
N LEU A 178 18.95 -21.54 7.06
CA LEU A 178 20.20 -20.91 6.62
C LEU A 178 19.93 -19.64 5.81
N PHE A 179 18.99 -19.69 4.86
CA PHE A 179 18.58 -18.51 4.09
C PHE A 179 18.02 -17.41 5.00
N SER A 180 17.13 -17.77 5.94
CA SER A 180 16.54 -16.82 6.87
C SER A 180 17.58 -16.17 7.79
N LEU A 181 18.62 -16.91 8.18
CA LEU A 181 19.71 -16.38 9.00
C LEU A 181 20.55 -15.36 8.20
N CYS A 182 20.98 -15.72 6.99
CA CYS A 182 21.77 -14.84 6.13
C CYS A 182 21.01 -13.57 5.75
N ILE A 183 19.77 -13.71 5.28
CA ILE A 183 18.93 -12.57 4.91
C ILE A 183 18.55 -11.76 6.16
N GLY A 184 18.32 -12.43 7.29
CA GLY A 184 18.01 -11.78 8.56
C GLY A 184 19.14 -10.92 9.10
N ALA A 185 20.39 -11.39 9.01
CA ALA A 185 21.56 -10.60 9.37
C ALA A 185 21.72 -9.37 8.46
N ALA A 186 21.49 -9.53 7.15
CA ALA A 186 21.49 -8.40 6.22
C ALA A 186 20.36 -7.41 6.52
N ALA A 187 19.15 -7.89 6.80
CA ALA A 187 18.01 -7.06 7.15
C ALA A 187 18.25 -6.30 8.46
N PHE A 188 18.86 -6.95 9.46
CA PHE A 188 19.29 -6.30 10.70
C PHE A 188 20.25 -5.15 10.43
N LYS A 189 21.29 -5.38 9.62
CA LYS A 189 22.26 -4.35 9.23
C LYS A 189 21.55 -3.13 8.63
N TYR A 190 20.73 -3.32 7.60
CA TYR A 190 20.06 -2.19 6.93
C TYR A 190 19.02 -1.49 7.81
N TRP A 191 18.33 -2.22 8.70
CA TRP A 191 17.44 -1.61 9.67
C TRP A 191 18.20 -0.76 10.69
N ALA A 192 19.35 -1.26 11.19
CA ALA A 192 20.21 -0.51 12.10
C ALA A 192 20.77 0.74 11.42
N GLU A 193 21.21 0.61 10.16
CA GLU A 193 21.63 1.76 9.35
C GLU A 193 20.49 2.78 9.22
N TYR A 194 19.30 2.36 8.80
CA TYR A 194 18.14 3.25 8.71
C TYR A 194 17.76 3.97 10.02
N THR A 195 17.99 3.32 11.17
CA THR A 195 17.53 3.78 12.48
C THR A 195 18.55 4.66 13.20
N PHE A 196 19.85 4.33 13.09
CA PHE A 196 20.91 4.95 13.88
C PHE A 196 21.87 5.82 13.06
N LEU A 197 21.96 5.65 11.74
CA LEU A 197 22.77 6.55 10.92
C LEU A 197 21.98 7.82 10.59
N ASP A 198 22.62 8.96 10.85
CA ASP A 198 22.13 10.26 10.44
C ASP A 198 22.43 10.45 8.95
N TYR A 199 21.38 10.34 8.13
CA TYR A 199 21.45 10.71 6.73
C TYR A 199 21.18 12.20 6.58
N LYS A 200 22.00 12.88 5.77
CA LYS A 200 21.77 14.28 5.44
C LYS A 200 20.44 14.40 4.70
N ALA A 201 19.57 15.30 5.15
CA ALA A 201 18.35 15.62 4.42
C ALA A 201 18.73 16.14 3.03
N ASP A 202 17.95 15.76 2.02
CA ASP A 202 18.15 16.25 0.66
C ASP A 202 17.75 17.73 0.64
N ASN A 203 18.72 18.60 0.92
CA ASN A 203 18.60 20.07 0.88
C ASN A 203 18.43 20.57 -0.57
N ASP A 204 17.56 19.96 -1.39
CA ASP A 204 17.11 20.57 -2.64
C ASP A 204 15.87 19.92 -3.29
N THR A 205 14.83 19.58 -2.53
CA THR A 205 13.50 19.30 -3.15
C THR A 205 12.74 20.58 -3.49
N LYS A 206 13.42 21.73 -3.64
CA LYS A 206 12.85 22.94 -4.26
C LYS A 206 13.05 22.99 -5.77
N GLY A 207 13.79 22.05 -6.37
CA GLY A 207 14.18 22.12 -7.77
C GLY A 207 13.36 21.29 -8.77
N SER A 208 12.90 20.08 -8.44
CA SER A 208 12.40 19.16 -9.48
C SER A 208 10.87 19.07 -9.59
N TYR A 209 10.17 18.99 -8.46
CA TYR A 209 8.70 18.89 -8.45
C TYR A 209 8.01 20.24 -8.73
N THR A 210 8.53 21.33 -8.14
CA THR A 210 8.12 22.72 -8.43
C THR A 210 8.43 23.12 -9.86
N PHE A 211 9.55 22.66 -10.46
CA PHE A 211 9.86 22.91 -11.86
C PHE A 211 8.96 22.13 -12.80
N PHE A 212 8.60 20.87 -12.48
CA PHE A 212 7.66 20.10 -13.29
C PHE A 212 6.21 20.61 -13.16
N LEU A 213 5.79 21.02 -11.96
CA LEU A 213 4.49 21.66 -11.72
C LEU A 213 4.41 23.06 -12.30
N SER A 214 5.44 23.89 -12.16
CA SER A 214 5.48 25.21 -12.79
C SER A 214 5.48 25.08 -14.29
N ASN A 215 6.25 24.15 -14.87
CA ASN A 215 6.29 23.97 -16.31
C ASN A 215 4.97 23.40 -16.87
N LYS A 216 4.28 22.49 -16.15
CA LYS A 216 2.95 22.03 -16.55
C LYS A 216 1.84 23.06 -16.33
N LEU A 217 1.89 23.85 -15.26
CA LEU A 217 0.92 24.93 -15.04
C LEU A 217 1.14 26.08 -16.03
N VAL A 218 2.39 26.40 -16.38
CA VAL A 218 2.74 27.40 -17.40
C VAL A 218 2.41 26.90 -18.81
N GLN A 219 2.64 25.62 -19.12
CA GLN A 219 2.19 25.03 -20.39
C GLN A 219 0.67 25.02 -20.47
N ASN A 220 -0.04 24.56 -19.44
CA ASN A 220 -1.50 24.56 -19.43
C ASN A 220 -2.07 25.99 -19.49
N ALA A 221 -1.44 26.98 -18.84
CA ALA A 221 -1.85 28.37 -18.98
C ALA A 221 -1.69 28.88 -20.42
N LYS A 222 -0.57 28.59 -21.08
CA LYS A 222 -0.35 28.96 -22.50
C LYS A 222 -1.29 28.21 -23.47
N THR A 223 -1.59 26.94 -23.21
CA THR A 223 -2.55 26.16 -24.02
C THR A 223 -3.98 26.66 -23.80
N SER A 224 -4.33 27.11 -22.58
CA SER A 224 -5.62 27.72 -22.27
C SER A 224 -5.80 29.08 -22.96
N THR A 225 -4.73 29.89 -23.06
CA THR A 225 -4.80 31.18 -23.78
C THR A 225 -4.89 31.00 -25.30
N LEU A 226 -4.31 29.92 -25.85
CA LEU A 226 -4.42 29.59 -27.28
C LEU A 226 -5.75 28.90 -27.64
N GLU A 227 -6.34 28.09 -26.76
CA GLU A 227 -7.67 27.51 -27.01
C GLU A 227 -8.82 28.53 -26.83
N HIS A 228 -8.65 29.56 -26.00
CA HIS A 228 -9.69 30.58 -25.82
C HIS A 228 -9.83 31.57 -26.99
N GLN A 229 -8.87 31.61 -27.92
CA GLN A 229 -8.98 32.38 -29.18
C GLN A 229 -9.44 31.52 -30.38
N GLY A 230 -9.58 30.20 -30.24
CA GLY A 230 -9.89 29.29 -31.35
C GLY A 230 -11.19 28.49 -31.23
N LYS A 231 -11.95 28.63 -30.14
CA LYS A 231 -13.17 27.84 -29.90
C LYS A 231 -14.34 28.71 -29.44
N LEU A 232 -14.72 29.64 -30.31
CA LEU A 232 -16.04 30.25 -30.34
C LEU A 232 -16.82 29.68 -31.52
N GLU A 233 -16.82 28.35 -31.69
CA GLU A 233 -17.74 27.69 -32.62
C GLU A 233 -17.84 26.20 -32.29
N SER A 234 -19.08 25.70 -32.24
CA SER A 234 -19.46 24.28 -32.33
C SER A 234 -19.12 23.40 -31.10
N SER A 235 -20.01 22.60 -30.51
CA SER A 235 -21.39 22.21 -30.79
C SER A 235 -21.91 21.43 -29.57
N TYR A 236 -23.22 21.52 -29.38
CA TYR A 236 -24.10 20.60 -28.65
C TYR A 236 -23.70 19.10 -28.72
N TYR A 237 -23.72 18.38 -27.58
CA TYR A 237 -24.73 17.35 -27.20
C TYR A 237 -24.35 16.69 -25.84
N PRO A 238 -25.31 16.09 -25.11
CA PRO A 238 -25.27 15.79 -23.68
C PRO A 238 -24.84 14.35 -23.35
N SER A 239 -24.48 14.14 -22.08
CA SER A 239 -24.14 12.84 -21.50
C SER A 239 -25.38 11.95 -21.26
N PRO A 240 -25.34 10.64 -21.52
CA PRO A 240 -26.39 9.71 -21.13
C PRO A 240 -26.11 9.14 -19.72
N ILE A 241 -26.98 9.47 -18.75
CA ILE A 241 -27.11 8.71 -17.49
C ILE A 241 -28.47 8.02 -17.52
N MET A 242 -28.42 6.69 -17.47
CA MET A 242 -29.56 5.78 -17.29
C MET A 242 -30.12 5.84 -15.87
N SER A 243 -31.46 5.86 -15.81
CA SER A 243 -32.41 5.24 -14.86
C SER A 243 -32.21 5.45 -13.35
N SER A 244 -33.24 5.80 -12.59
CA SER A 244 -34.45 4.99 -12.45
C SER A 244 -35.57 5.77 -11.75
N VAL A 245 -36.74 5.83 -12.40
CA VAL A 245 -38.02 6.23 -11.76
C VAL A 245 -39.09 5.24 -12.26
N PRO A 246 -39.86 4.58 -11.37
CA PRO A 246 -40.85 3.59 -11.77
C PRO A 246 -42.17 4.24 -12.24
N PRO A 247 -43.02 3.49 -12.97
CA PRO A 247 -44.10 4.06 -13.76
C PRO A 247 -45.36 4.28 -12.91
N LYS A 248 -46.04 5.41 -13.15
CA LYS A 248 -47.43 5.60 -12.74
C LYS A 248 -48.32 5.51 -13.97
N LYS A 249 -49.31 4.63 -13.85
CA LYS A 249 -50.26 4.19 -14.87
C LYS A 249 -51.42 5.19 -15.00
N ASP A 250 -52.05 5.14 -16.17
CA ASP A 250 -53.43 5.55 -16.48
C ASP A 250 -53.68 7.04 -16.77
N SER A 251 -53.85 7.39 -18.05
CA SER A 251 -55.19 7.57 -18.67
C SER A 251 -55.18 8.52 -19.88
N GLN A 252 -55.55 7.95 -21.03
CA GLN A 252 -56.43 8.51 -22.06
C GLN A 252 -56.03 9.80 -22.84
N LEU A 253 -55.68 9.56 -24.12
CA LEU A 253 -56.05 10.34 -25.31
C LEU A 253 -57.58 10.66 -25.35
N PRO A 254 -58.12 11.55 -26.22
CA PRO A 254 -57.60 11.95 -27.54
C PRO A 254 -57.87 13.41 -27.97
N LEU A 255 -57.53 13.67 -29.25
CA LEU A 255 -58.12 14.65 -30.20
C LEU A 255 -57.30 15.90 -30.55
N SER A 256 -56.54 15.74 -31.64
CA SER A 256 -56.41 16.70 -32.76
C SER A 256 -57.79 16.86 -33.44
N PRO A 257 -58.18 18.02 -34.03
CA PRO A 257 -57.67 18.45 -35.35
C PRO A 257 -57.45 19.99 -35.44
N SER A 258 -56.42 20.44 -36.15
CA SER A 258 -56.43 20.95 -37.54
C SER A 258 -56.46 22.48 -37.62
N ASP A 259 -55.84 22.94 -38.71
CA ASP A 259 -55.95 24.24 -39.36
C ASP A 259 -55.16 25.40 -38.76
N ASP A 260 -54.68 26.37 -39.52
CA ASP A 260 -54.17 26.49 -40.89
C ASP A 260 -53.68 27.95 -40.95
N ASN A 261 -52.64 28.21 -41.74
CA ASN A 261 -52.32 29.49 -42.40
C ASN A 261 -52.56 30.86 -41.73
N SER A 262 -51.47 31.64 -41.57
CA SER A 262 -51.25 33.02 -42.08
C SER A 262 -50.05 33.65 -41.34
N VAL A 263 -48.89 33.88 -41.96
CA VAL A 263 -48.54 35.04 -42.82
C VAL A 263 -49.09 36.36 -42.27
N PHE A 264 -48.23 37.17 -41.65
CA PHE A 264 -48.17 38.63 -41.91
C PHE A 264 -46.83 39.23 -41.47
N LEU A 265 -46.29 40.05 -42.37
CA LEU A 265 -45.09 40.89 -42.31
C LEU A 265 -45.37 42.24 -41.60
N PHE A 266 -44.26 42.97 -41.34
CA PHE A 266 -44.11 44.39 -40.96
C PHE A 266 -44.27 44.70 -39.45
N ASN A 267 -43.32 45.35 -38.76
CA ASN A 267 -42.29 46.33 -39.14
C ASN A 267 -40.93 45.99 -38.53
#